data_AF-A0A7R9SYG4-F1
#
_entry.id   AF-A0A7R9SYG4-F1
#
_cell.length_a   1.000
_cell.length_b   1.000
_cell.length_c   1.000
_cell.angle_alpha   90.00
_cell.angle_beta   90.00
_cell.angle_gamma   90.00
#
_symmetry.space_group_name_H-M   'P 1'
#
loop_
_entity.id
_entity.type
_entity.pdbx_description
1 polymer ?
#
loop_
_entity_poly.entity_id
_entity_poly.type
_entity_poly.pdbx_seq_one_letter_code
_entity_poly.pdbx_strand_id
1 'polypeptide(L)'
;ERERERERERETEKMSSFVEKTLLVDPKEVEVTPCEILKEGHFFALELQNVLTPEECEAVIQETEQLGYEEALVNVGGGRQVLIEDYRKSGRCIVDDKEWAALLWDRIKEFLPNRLRGDHHQDCLVTGLNERLRFLRYGPGEFFRPHRDGCYERPDRSE
;
A
#
# COMPACT_ATOMS: atom_id res chain seq x y z
N GLU A 1 11.04 30.61 21.09
CA GLU A 1 11.62 30.75 19.74
C GLU A 1 12.52 29.55 19.42
N ARG A 2 13.63 29.35 20.14
CA ARG A 2 14.50 28.16 20.01
C ARG A 2 13.83 26.79 20.20
N GLU A 3 12.78 26.70 21.02
CA GLU A 3 11.99 25.46 21.16
C GLU A 3 11.08 25.18 19.96
N ARG A 4 10.50 26.23 19.36
CA ARG A 4 9.68 26.13 18.14
C ARG A 4 10.54 25.90 16.91
N GLU A 5 11.76 26.40 16.93
CA GLU A 5 12.78 26.15 15.91
C GLU A 5 13.28 24.70 16.01
N ARG A 6 13.50 24.16 17.22
CA ARG A 6 13.80 22.74 17.45
C ARG A 6 12.61 21.81 17.21
N GLU A 7 11.38 22.24 17.44
CA GLU A 7 10.17 21.50 17.04
C GLU A 7 10.01 21.54 15.53
N ARG A 8 10.27 22.67 14.86
CA ARG A 8 10.29 22.76 13.40
C ARG A 8 11.43 21.97 12.79
N GLU A 9 12.62 21.96 13.39
CA GLU A 9 13.76 21.13 13.01
C GLU A 9 13.46 19.65 13.27
N ARG A 10 12.80 19.30 14.38
CA ARG A 10 12.28 17.94 14.62
C ARG A 10 11.11 17.58 13.72
N GLU A 11 10.31 18.53 13.26
CA GLU A 11 9.19 18.34 12.31
C GLU A 11 9.70 18.28 10.87
N THR A 12 10.80 18.96 10.55
CA THR A 12 11.52 18.84 9.26
C THR A 12 12.46 17.64 9.23
N GLU A 13 13.04 17.22 10.36
CA GLU A 13 13.67 15.89 10.54
C GLU A 13 12.63 14.76 10.61
N LYS A 14 11.42 15.02 11.14
CA LYS A 14 10.26 14.10 11.02
C LYS A 14 9.61 14.10 9.63
N MET A 15 10.09 14.92 8.70
CA MET A 15 9.67 14.93 7.29
C MET A 15 10.78 14.40 6.38
N SER A 16 11.60 13.48 6.89
CA SER A 16 12.48 12.71 6.03
C SER A 16 12.29 11.23 6.33
N SER A 17 11.69 10.57 5.31
CA SER A 17 12.10 9.26 4.79
C SER A 17 11.37 8.04 5.37
N PHE A 18 10.87 7.01 4.64
CA PHE A 18 11.17 6.29 3.36
C PHE A 18 12.65 6.22 2.94
N VAL A 19 13.53 6.42 3.92
CA VAL A 19 15.00 6.60 3.95
C VAL A 19 15.71 6.94 2.63
N GLU A 20 15.33 8.11 2.10
CA GLU A 20 15.82 8.74 0.87
C GLU A 20 15.20 8.17 -0.41
N LYS A 21 13.88 7.97 -0.41
CA LYS A 21 12.98 7.88 -1.59
C LYS A 21 13.48 6.94 -2.70
N THR A 22 14.06 5.81 -2.28
CA THR A 22 14.56 4.77 -3.16
C THR A 22 15.91 5.12 -3.81
N LEU A 23 17.03 4.93 -3.09
CA LEU A 23 18.39 5.16 -3.58
C LEU A 23 18.62 4.55 -4.97
N LEU A 24 18.55 5.38 -6.03
CA LEU A 24 19.22 5.26 -7.35
C LEU A 24 19.30 3.87 -8.01
N VAL A 25 18.33 2.98 -7.80
CA VAL A 25 18.32 1.69 -8.47
C VAL A 25 17.05 1.59 -9.29
N ASP A 26 17.25 1.72 -10.61
CA ASP A 26 16.33 1.18 -11.61
C ASP A 26 16.17 -0.30 -11.27
N PRO A 27 15.02 -0.76 -10.76
CA PRO A 27 14.83 -2.17 -10.49
C PRO A 27 15.15 -2.92 -11.80
N LYS A 28 16.05 -3.90 -11.72
CA LYS A 28 16.30 -4.83 -12.83
C LYS A 28 14.95 -5.22 -13.44
N GLU A 29 14.83 -5.13 -14.77
CA GLU A 29 13.62 -5.36 -15.57
C GLU A 29 12.54 -6.12 -14.80
N VAL A 30 11.48 -5.42 -14.37
CA VAL A 30 10.34 -6.02 -13.66
C VAL A 30 9.84 -7.22 -14.48
N GLU A 31 9.86 -8.40 -13.87
CA GLU A 31 9.46 -9.63 -14.54
C GLU A 31 7.97 -9.86 -14.31
N VAL A 32 7.25 -10.09 -15.40
CA VAL A 32 5.80 -10.30 -15.38
C VAL A 32 5.51 -11.78 -15.58
N THR A 33 4.80 -12.38 -14.63
CA THR A 33 4.33 -13.76 -14.74
C THR A 33 2.80 -13.82 -14.67
N PRO A 34 2.13 -14.63 -15.51
CA PRO A 34 0.69 -14.84 -15.40
C PRO A 34 0.34 -15.43 -14.03
N CYS A 35 -0.67 -14.87 -13.36
CA CYS A 35 -1.10 -15.39 -12.07
C CYS A 35 -1.71 -16.78 -12.23
N GLU A 36 -1.00 -17.80 -11.73
CA GLU A 36 -1.40 -19.20 -11.91
C GLU A 36 -2.68 -19.59 -11.15
N ILE A 37 -3.10 -18.77 -10.19
CA ILE A 37 -4.26 -19.05 -9.31
C ILE A 37 -5.58 -18.77 -10.05
N LEU A 38 -5.60 -17.84 -11.00
CA LEU A 38 -6.82 -17.41 -11.70
C LEU A 38 -6.98 -18.02 -13.10
N LYS A 39 -6.57 -19.28 -13.29
CA LYS A 39 -6.65 -19.99 -14.57
C LYS A 39 -8.08 -20.12 -15.13
N GLU A 40 -9.11 -19.91 -14.31
CA GLU A 40 -10.52 -20.02 -14.70
C GLU A 40 -11.31 -18.75 -14.32
N GLY A 41 -11.76 -17.98 -15.32
CA GLY A 41 -12.72 -16.87 -15.14
C GLY A 41 -12.41 -15.58 -15.89
N HIS A 42 -13.29 -14.58 -15.74
CA HIS A 42 -13.16 -13.22 -16.30
C HIS A 42 -12.32 -12.28 -15.40
N PHE A 43 -11.46 -12.84 -14.55
CA PHE A 43 -10.70 -12.08 -13.57
C PHE A 43 -9.32 -11.76 -14.11
N PHE A 44 -8.85 -10.54 -13.83
CA PHE A 44 -7.50 -10.11 -14.15
C PHE A 44 -6.65 -10.19 -12.87
N ALA A 45 -5.53 -10.91 -12.94
CA ALA A 45 -4.47 -10.83 -11.95
C ALA A 45 -3.11 -11.02 -12.61
N LEU A 46 -2.12 -10.37 -12.01
CA LEU A 46 -0.76 -10.32 -12.47
C LEU A 46 0.18 -10.56 -11.29
N GLU A 47 1.23 -11.36 -11.51
CA GLU A 47 2.34 -11.44 -10.59
C GLU A 47 3.50 -10.61 -11.18
N LEU A 48 3.95 -9.63 -10.40
CA LEU A 48 5.06 -8.76 -10.74
C LEU A 48 6.22 -9.05 -9.79
N GLN A 49 7.34 -9.49 -10.34
CA GLN A 49 8.55 -9.76 -9.58
C GLN A 49 9.54 -8.61 -9.73
N ASN A 50 10.39 -8.42 -8.71
CA ASN A 50 11.40 -7.35 -8.65
C ASN A 50 10.81 -5.92 -8.66
N VAL A 51 9.56 -5.74 -8.21
CA VAL A 51 8.99 -4.39 -8.01
C VAL A 51 9.75 -3.61 -6.92
N LEU A 52 10.21 -4.32 -5.89
CA LEU A 52 11.09 -3.80 -4.85
C LEU A 52 12.33 -4.69 -4.72
N THR A 53 13.49 -4.09 -4.43
CA THR A 53 14.71 -4.85 -4.08
C THR A 53 14.61 -5.40 -2.65
N PRO A 54 15.41 -6.42 -2.28
CA PRO A 54 15.48 -6.89 -0.89
C PRO A 54 15.80 -5.79 0.12
N GLU A 55 16.68 -4.85 -0.24
CA GLU A 55 17.08 -3.72 0.60
C GLU A 55 15.93 -2.72 0.79
N GLU A 56 15.16 -2.45 -0.27
CA GLU A 56 13.96 -1.60 -0.20
C GLU A 56 12.90 -2.25 0.70
N CYS A 57 12.66 -3.56 0.55
CA CYS A 57 11.73 -4.30 1.40
C CYS A 57 12.13 -4.22 2.88
N GLU A 58 13.41 -4.44 3.20
CA GLU A 58 13.90 -4.37 4.59
C GLU A 58 13.78 -2.96 5.16
N ALA A 59 14.12 -1.93 4.39
CA ALA A 59 14.00 -0.54 4.83
C ALA A 59 12.54 -0.17 5.18
N VAL A 60 11.59 -0.55 4.31
CA VAL A 60 10.15 -0.32 4.54
C VAL A 60 9.65 -1.08 5.78
N ILE A 61 10.11 -2.31 5.99
CA ILE A 61 9.77 -3.08 7.20
C ILE A 61 10.28 -2.37 8.45
N GLN A 62 11.57 -2.01 8.48
CA GLN A 62 12.17 -1.36 9.66
C GLN A 62 11.49 -0.03 10.01
N GLU A 63 11.18 0.77 9.00
CA GLU A 63 10.52 2.06 9.20
C GLU A 63 9.09 1.88 9.73
N THR A 64 8.30 0.97 9.14
CA THR A 64 6.92 0.76 9.57
C THR A 64 6.85 0.12 10.97
N GLU A 65 7.85 -0.69 11.36
CA GLU A 65 7.99 -1.18 12.74
C GLU A 65 8.32 -0.05 13.72
N GLN A 66 9.12 0.95 13.31
CA GLN A 66 9.42 2.13 14.13
C GLN A 66 8.21 3.06 14.26
N LEU A 67 7.43 3.23 13.20
CA LEU A 67 6.16 3.99 13.23
C LEU A 67 5.12 3.31 14.12
N GLY A 68 5.19 1.98 14.20
CA GLY A 68 4.34 1.17 15.06
C GLY A 68 3.10 0.63 14.34
N TYR A 69 2.67 -0.54 14.80
CA TYR A 69 1.49 -1.24 14.30
C TYR A 69 0.38 -1.22 15.36
N GLU A 70 -0.83 -0.88 14.92
CA GLU A 70 -2.05 -0.95 15.72
C GLU A 70 -2.89 -2.16 15.31
N GLU A 71 -3.90 -2.51 16.11
CA GLU A 71 -4.84 -3.56 15.73
C GLU A 71 -5.59 -3.21 14.44
N ALA A 72 -5.56 -4.13 13.48
CA ALA A 72 -6.18 -3.92 12.19
C ALA A 72 -7.71 -4.11 12.25
N LEU A 73 -8.43 -3.00 12.31
CA LEU A 73 -9.91 -3.01 12.34
C LEU A 73 -10.53 -3.38 10.98
N VAL A 74 -11.73 -3.98 11.05
CA VAL A 74 -12.56 -4.38 9.91
C VAL A 74 -13.49 -3.24 9.53
N ASN A 75 -13.50 -2.86 8.24
CA ASN A 75 -14.47 -1.90 7.72
C ASN A 75 -15.84 -2.59 7.60
N VAL A 76 -16.84 -2.04 8.30
CA VAL A 76 -18.22 -2.56 8.31
C VAL A 76 -19.20 -1.61 7.60
N GLY A 77 -18.68 -0.70 6.78
CA GLY A 77 -19.44 0.26 5.99
C GLY A 77 -19.90 1.48 6.79
N GLY A 78 -20.31 2.53 6.05
CA GLY A 78 -20.76 3.80 6.64
C GLY A 78 -19.68 4.55 7.41
N GLY A 79 -18.41 4.40 7.02
CA GLY A 79 -17.26 5.02 7.69
C GLY A 79 -16.89 4.40 9.03
N ARG A 80 -17.46 3.24 9.40
CA ARG A 80 -17.22 2.59 10.68
C ARG A 80 -16.20 1.45 10.56
N GLN A 81 -15.36 1.33 11.58
CA GLN A 81 -14.43 0.23 11.73
C GLN A 81 -14.59 -0.39 13.12
N VAL A 82 -14.51 -1.71 13.19
CA VAL A 82 -14.68 -2.47 14.44
C VAL A 82 -13.65 -3.58 14.53
N LEU A 83 -13.29 -3.95 15.75
CA LEU A 83 -12.42 -5.10 16.03
C LEU A 83 -13.27 -6.37 15.98
N ILE A 84 -12.89 -7.31 15.11
CA ILE A 84 -13.56 -8.61 14.94
C ILE A 84 -12.46 -9.67 14.83
N GLU A 85 -11.90 -10.07 15.97
CA GLU A 85 -10.69 -10.90 16.05
C GLU A 85 -10.85 -12.31 15.44
N ASP A 86 -12.08 -12.82 15.38
CA ASP A 86 -12.39 -14.12 14.76
C ASP A 86 -12.50 -14.04 13.23
N TYR A 87 -12.54 -12.83 12.66
CA TYR A 87 -12.55 -12.55 11.22
C TYR A 87 -11.22 -11.97 10.72
N ARG A 88 -10.61 -11.08 11.51
CA ARG A 88 -9.31 -10.45 11.23
C ARG A 88 -8.52 -10.29 12.52
N LYS A 89 -7.31 -10.82 12.51
CA LYS A 89 -6.32 -10.64 13.55
C LYS A 89 -4.99 -10.33 12.88
N SER A 90 -4.59 -9.07 12.88
CA SER A 90 -3.31 -8.60 12.33
C SER A 90 -2.97 -7.21 12.85
N GLY A 91 -1.69 -6.85 12.76
CA GLY A 91 -1.25 -5.47 12.93
C GLY A 91 -1.45 -4.68 11.63
N ARG A 92 -1.74 -3.37 11.75
CA ARG A 92 -1.75 -2.43 10.63
C ARG A 92 -1.03 -1.13 10.99
N CYS A 93 -0.12 -0.73 10.11
CA CYS A 93 0.47 0.61 10.08
C CYS A 93 -0.07 1.33 8.83
N ILE A 94 -0.48 2.58 8.95
CA ILE A 94 -0.97 3.37 7.81
C ILE A 94 -0.07 4.58 7.63
N VAL A 95 0.41 4.76 6.41
CA VAL A 95 1.27 5.88 6.03
C VAL A 95 0.68 6.52 4.77
N ASP A 96 0.48 7.83 4.80
CA ASP A 96 0.06 8.58 3.62
C ASP A 96 1.32 9.15 2.93
N ASP A 97 1.70 8.60 1.78
CA ASP A 97 2.86 9.05 0.99
C ASP A 97 2.56 9.03 -0.51
N LYS A 98 2.43 10.22 -1.09
CA LYS A 98 2.12 10.42 -2.51
C LYS A 98 3.30 10.12 -3.41
N GLU A 99 4.52 10.42 -2.97
CA GLU A 99 5.71 10.31 -3.81
C GLU A 99 6.12 8.85 -3.94
N TRP A 100 6.06 8.08 -2.87
CA TRP A 100 6.36 6.65 -2.89
C TRP A 100 5.29 5.86 -3.66
N ALA A 101 4.01 6.21 -3.50
CA ALA A 101 2.94 5.64 -4.32
C ALA A 101 3.13 5.94 -5.82
N ALA A 102 3.58 7.15 -6.18
CA ALA A 102 3.90 7.50 -7.56
C ALA A 102 5.13 6.74 -8.09
N LEU A 103 6.15 6.54 -7.26
CA LEU A 103 7.33 5.75 -7.61
C LEU A 103 6.98 4.29 -7.88
N LEU A 104 6.21 3.67 -7.00
CA LEU A 104 5.69 2.31 -7.21
C LEU A 104 4.83 2.23 -8.47
N TRP A 105 3.98 3.24 -8.70
CA TRP A 105 3.17 3.32 -9.91
C TRP A 105 4.02 3.36 -11.16
N ASP A 106 5.07 4.20 -11.20
CA ASP A 106 5.99 4.29 -12.33
C ASP A 106 6.67 2.95 -12.65
N ARG A 107 6.95 2.13 -11.64
CA ARG A 107 7.52 0.79 -11.80
C ARG A 107 6.56 -0.24 -12.39
N ILE A 108 5.25 -0.10 -12.17
CA ILE A 108 4.28 -1.15 -12.51
C ILE A 108 3.31 -0.78 -13.63
N LYS A 109 3.12 0.51 -13.92
CA LYS A 109 2.04 1.01 -14.79
C LYS A 109 2.05 0.42 -16.21
N GLU A 110 3.22 0.12 -16.75
CA GLU A 110 3.35 -0.40 -18.12
C GLU A 110 2.84 -1.84 -18.26
N PHE A 111 2.72 -2.57 -17.14
CA PHE A 111 2.23 -3.94 -17.10
C PHE A 111 0.73 -4.03 -16.79
N LEU A 112 0.09 -2.90 -16.47
CA LEU A 112 -1.32 -2.83 -16.13
C LEU A 112 -2.14 -2.42 -17.36
N PRO A 113 -3.36 -2.96 -17.53
CA PRO A 113 -4.26 -2.48 -18.57
C PRO A 113 -4.71 -1.05 -18.24
N ASN A 114 -4.84 -0.20 -19.25
CA ASN A 114 -5.33 1.16 -19.09
C ASN A 114 -6.77 1.21 -18.53
N ARG A 115 -7.52 0.10 -18.62
CA ARG A 115 -8.88 -0.03 -18.08
C ARG A 115 -9.03 -1.33 -17.30
N LEU A 116 -9.66 -1.23 -16.14
CA LEU A 116 -10.05 -2.35 -15.30
C LEU A 116 -11.55 -2.28 -14.99
N ARG A 117 -12.19 -3.44 -14.88
CA ARG A 117 -13.61 -3.53 -14.54
C ARG A 117 -13.80 -3.25 -13.04
N GLY A 118 -14.46 -2.16 -12.70
CA GLY A 118 -14.81 -1.81 -11.32
C GLY A 118 -16.03 -2.54 -10.78
N ASP A 119 -16.37 -2.27 -9.52
CA ASP A 119 -17.44 -2.95 -8.74
C ASP A 119 -18.86 -2.81 -9.32
N HIS A 120 -19.06 -1.92 -10.31
CA HIS A 120 -20.34 -1.73 -11.01
C HIS A 120 -20.33 -2.24 -12.45
N HIS A 121 -19.40 -3.13 -12.79
CA HIS A 121 -19.20 -3.63 -14.15
C HIS A 121 -18.91 -2.55 -15.19
N GLN A 122 -18.49 -1.36 -14.74
CA GLN A 122 -18.05 -0.28 -15.59
C GLN A 122 -16.53 -0.31 -15.69
N ASP A 123 -16.02 -0.05 -16.89
CA ASP A 123 -14.58 0.04 -17.12
C ASP A 123 -14.06 1.37 -16.59
N CYS A 124 -13.28 1.31 -15.53
CA CYS A 124 -12.60 2.45 -14.93
C CYS A 124 -11.24 2.64 -15.60
N LEU A 125 -10.84 3.90 -15.80
CA LEU A 125 -9.47 4.24 -16.19
C LEU A 125 -8.55 3.97 -15.00
N VAL A 126 -7.41 3.33 -15.24
CA VAL A 126 -6.39 3.14 -14.20
C VAL A 126 -5.48 4.38 -14.20
N THR A 127 -5.52 5.16 -13.12
CA THR A 127 -4.82 6.46 -13.04
C THR A 127 -3.62 6.46 -12.10
N GLY A 128 -3.56 5.55 -11.13
CA GLY A 128 -2.44 5.45 -10.20
C GLY A 128 -2.69 4.54 -9.00
N LEU A 129 -1.75 4.55 -8.05
CA LEU A 129 -1.91 3.91 -6.75
C LEU A 129 -2.48 4.88 -5.71
N ASN A 130 -3.14 4.32 -4.69
CA ASN A 130 -3.60 5.06 -3.52
C ASN A 130 -2.41 5.43 -2.63
N GLU A 131 -2.25 6.71 -2.31
CA GLU A 131 -1.17 7.21 -1.43
C GLU A 131 -1.33 6.78 0.03
N ARG A 132 -2.52 6.31 0.43
CA ARG A 132 -2.77 5.76 1.77
C ARG A 132 -2.29 4.32 1.83
N LEU A 133 -1.00 4.15 2.01
CA LEU A 133 -0.31 2.87 2.10
C LEU A 133 -0.69 2.15 3.40
N ARG A 134 -0.97 0.86 3.32
CA ARG A 134 -1.40 0.04 4.46
C ARG A 134 -0.44 -1.14 4.60
N PHE A 135 0.45 -1.07 5.57
CA PHE A 135 1.35 -2.15 5.91
C PHE A 135 0.68 -3.08 6.91
N LEU A 136 0.78 -4.39 6.68
CA LEU A 136 0.15 -5.41 7.49
C LEU A 136 1.20 -6.34 8.09
N ARG A 137 1.08 -6.62 9.38
CA ARG A 137 1.95 -7.53 10.10
C ARG A 137 1.15 -8.71 10.62
N TYR A 138 1.70 -9.92 10.45
CA TYR A 138 1.09 -11.17 10.88
C TYR A 138 2.07 -11.96 11.73
N GLY A 139 1.76 -12.12 13.01
CA GLY A 139 2.42 -13.03 13.93
C GLY A 139 1.87 -14.47 13.84
N PRO A 140 2.41 -15.40 14.64
CA PRO A 140 1.89 -16.76 14.73
C PRO A 140 0.41 -16.79 15.14
N GLY A 141 -0.43 -17.43 14.30
CA GLY A 141 -1.88 -17.54 14.54
C GLY A 141 -2.70 -16.28 14.19
N GLU A 142 -2.07 -15.25 13.63
CA GLU A 142 -2.73 -14.09 13.05
C GLU A 142 -3.21 -14.41 11.62
N PHE A 143 -4.32 -13.81 11.20
CA PHE A 143 -4.98 -14.13 9.93
C PHE A 143 -5.91 -13.02 9.47
N PHE A 144 -6.33 -13.10 8.22
CA PHE A 144 -7.49 -12.37 7.72
C PHE A 144 -8.31 -13.32 6.84
N ARG A 145 -9.59 -13.52 7.18
CA ARG A 145 -10.47 -14.44 6.45
C ARG A 145 -10.69 -13.98 5.00
N PRO A 146 -11.08 -14.89 4.08
CA PRO A 146 -11.45 -14.55 2.71
C PRO A 146 -12.47 -13.41 2.65
N HIS A 147 -12.16 -12.37 1.89
CA HIS A 147 -12.94 -11.14 1.80
C HIS A 147 -12.79 -10.49 0.42
N ARG A 148 -13.52 -9.40 0.19
CA ARG A 148 -13.29 -8.47 -0.90
C ARG A 148 -12.68 -7.19 -0.34
N ASP A 149 -11.74 -6.62 -1.08
CA ASP A 149 -11.16 -5.32 -0.73
C ASP A 149 -12.23 -4.23 -0.78
N GLY A 150 -12.06 -3.21 0.08
CA GLY A 150 -12.93 -2.04 0.10
C GLY A 150 -12.43 -0.98 -0.87
N CYS A 151 -13.35 -0.17 -1.40
CA CYS A 151 -13.01 1.00 -2.19
C CYS A 151 -12.44 2.12 -1.29
N TYR A 152 -11.55 2.93 -1.87
CA TYR A 152 -11.09 4.19 -1.29
C TYR A 152 -11.52 5.32 -2.22
N GLU A 153 -12.06 6.38 -1.64
CA GLU A 153 -12.34 7.65 -2.30
C GLU A 153 -11.46 8.70 -1.63
N ARG A 154 -10.67 9.44 -2.41
CA ARG A 154 -9.89 10.57 -1.95
C ARG A 154 -10.88 11.60 -1.38
N PRO A 155 -10.55 12.26 -0.26
CA PRO A 155 -11.42 13.29 0.30
C PRO A 155 -11.78 14.42 -0.70
N ASP A 156 -10.89 14.69 -1.66
CA ASP A 156 -11.05 15.71 -2.70
C ASP A 156 -11.61 15.19 -4.02
N ARG A 157 -11.84 13.87 -4.16
CA ARG A 157 -12.36 13.21 -5.37
C ARG A 157 -11.54 13.43 -6.63
N SER A 158 -10.21 13.52 -6.48
CA SER A 158 -9.28 13.81 -7.57
C SER A 158 -8.84 12.59 -8.40
N GLU A 159 -9.52 11.45 -8.29
CA GLU A 159 -9.20 10.20 -9.04
C GLU A 159 -9.17 10.32 -10.57
#